data_AF-A0A6J8A296-F1
#
_entry.id   AF-A0A6J8A296-F1
#
_cell.length_a   1.000
_cell.length_b   1.000
_cell.length_c   1.000
_cell.angle_alpha   90.00
_cell.angle_beta   90.00
_cell.angle_gamma   90.00
#
_symmetry.space_group_name_H-M   'P 1'
#
loop_
_entity.id
_entity.type
_entity.pdbx_description
1 polymer ?
#
loop_
_entity_poly.entity_id
_entity_poly.type
_entity_poly.pdbx_seq_one_letter_code
_entity_poly.pdbx_strand_id
1 'polypeptide(L)'
;MKHQIRKKGYIAWQKMNREAQWRGKKGVTSSRRQTDLNRRYKRSNEIEKLGVACLTERIIDELRRTRRAEQLKNSNKKKAKNRANFIKNPHNYTKTLLGGERTGHLHFSKEEVEQYLYETTSHKEREIPLGYYPRVEEEQPTIDFETKEPT
;
A
#
# COMPACT_ATOMS: atom_id res chain seq x y z
N MET A 1 8.05 35.60 20.27
CA MET A 1 8.46 34.54 19.31
C MET A 1 7.31 33.90 18.49
N LYS A 2 6.13 33.62 19.05
CA LYS A 2 5.04 32.90 18.35
C LYS A 2 4.52 33.57 17.04
N HIS A 3 4.55 34.90 16.94
CA HIS A 3 4.07 35.66 15.76
C HIS A 3 4.97 35.55 14.52
N GLN A 4 6.30 35.50 14.68
CA GLN A 4 7.21 35.35 13.54
C GLN A 4 7.12 33.96 12.91
N ILE A 5 6.88 32.92 13.70
CA ILE A 5 6.71 31.54 13.23
C ILE A 5 5.44 31.42 12.37
N ARG A 6 4.34 32.07 12.77
CA ARG A 6 3.08 32.12 12.00
C ARG A 6 3.24 32.86 10.66
N LYS A 7 3.95 33.99 10.63
CA LYS A 7 4.24 34.73 9.39
C LYS A 7 5.14 33.94 8.43
N LYS A 8 6.20 33.29 8.93
CA LYS A 8 7.09 32.43 8.11
C LYS A 8 6.33 31.26 7.49
N GLY A 9 5.47 30.59 8.26
CA GLY A 9 4.62 29.50 7.75
C GLY A 9 3.64 29.94 6.66
N TYR A 10 3.04 31.13 6.80
CA TYR A 10 2.13 31.69 5.80
C TYR A 10 2.84 32.03 4.48
N ILE A 11 4.03 32.62 4.54
CA ILE A 11 4.84 32.93 3.34
C ILE A 11 5.26 31.65 2.60
N ALA A 12 5.66 30.61 3.34
CA ALA A 12 5.98 29.32 2.76
C ALA A 12 4.77 28.68 2.06
N TRP A 13 3.59 28.73 2.71
CA TRP A 13 2.34 28.25 2.13
C TRP A 13 1.97 29.00 0.83
N GLN A 14 2.09 30.33 0.81
CA GLN A 14 1.83 31.14 -0.38
C GLN A 14 2.76 30.78 -1.55
N LYS A 15 4.06 30.59 -1.29
CA LYS A 15 5.04 30.17 -2.30
C LYS A 15 4.69 28.80 -2.89
N MET A 16 4.40 27.82 -2.03
CA MET A 16 4.02 26.46 -2.46
C MET A 16 2.75 26.47 -3.32
N ASN A 17 1.75 27.28 -2.95
CA ASN A 17 0.49 27.37 -3.68
C ASN A 17 0.69 28.04 -5.06
N ARG A 18 1.50 29.10 -5.11
CA ARG A 18 1.87 29.78 -6.36
C ARG A 18 2.63 28.84 -7.31
N GLU A 19 3.56 28.03 -6.79
CA GLU A 19 4.25 27.00 -7.59
C GLU A 19 3.31 25.91 -8.11
N ALA A 20 2.38 25.43 -7.28
CA ALA A 20 1.39 24.44 -7.69
C ALA A 20 0.49 24.98 -8.82
N GLN A 21 0.03 26.24 -8.70
CA GLN A 21 -0.71 26.92 -9.75
C GLN A 21 0.11 27.10 -11.03
N TRP A 22 1.38 27.48 -10.92
CA TRP A 22 2.29 27.59 -12.07
C TRP A 22 2.50 26.25 -12.78
N ARG A 23 2.68 25.16 -12.04
CA ARG A 23 2.81 23.80 -12.59
C ARG A 23 1.54 23.35 -13.30
N GLY A 24 0.37 23.59 -12.68
CA GLY A 24 -0.94 23.33 -13.29
C GLY A 24 -1.15 24.11 -14.58
N LYS A 25 -0.83 25.42 -14.58
CA LYS A 25 -0.89 26.26 -15.78
C LYS A 25 0.05 25.76 -16.88
N LYS A 26 1.31 25.41 -16.55
CA LYS A 26 2.27 24.84 -17.51
C LYS A 26 1.76 23.54 -18.13
N GLY A 27 1.25 22.61 -17.33
CA GLY A 27 0.66 21.36 -17.81
C GLY A 27 -0.50 21.60 -18.78
N VAL A 28 -1.45 22.48 -18.41
CA VAL A 28 -2.59 22.85 -19.26
C VAL A 28 -2.13 23.51 -20.56
N THR A 29 -1.13 24.41 -20.50
CA THR A 29 -0.60 25.05 -21.72
C THR A 29 0.10 24.05 -22.64
N SER A 30 0.88 23.10 -22.11
CA SER A 30 1.56 22.09 -22.92
C SER A 30 0.57 21.10 -23.54
N SER A 31 -0.49 20.70 -22.83
CA SER A 31 -1.57 19.89 -23.40
C SER A 31 -2.34 20.63 -24.51
N ARG A 32 -2.63 21.93 -24.33
CA ARG A 32 -3.26 22.76 -25.38
C ARG A 32 -2.37 22.89 -26.61
N ARG A 33 -1.06 23.11 -26.42
CA ARG A 33 -0.08 23.16 -27.52
C ARG A 33 -0.02 21.84 -28.28
N GLN A 34 -0.05 20.70 -27.59
CA GLN A 34 -0.12 19.38 -28.24
C GLN A 34 -1.37 19.25 -29.12
N THR A 35 -2.54 19.65 -28.61
CA THR A 35 -3.78 19.58 -29.40
C THR A 35 -3.76 20.51 -30.61
N ASP A 36 -3.13 21.69 -30.51
CA ASP A 36 -3.00 22.61 -31.64
C ASP A 36 -2.02 22.10 -32.69
N LEU A 37 -0.89 21.53 -32.28
CA LEU A 37 0.07 20.90 -33.21
C LEU A 37 -0.56 19.70 -33.92
N ASN A 38 -1.36 18.88 -33.23
CA ASN A 38 -2.10 17.78 -33.86
C ASN A 38 -3.09 18.29 -34.92
N ARG A 39 -3.68 19.49 -34.72
CA ARG A 39 -4.55 20.12 -35.71
C ARG A 39 -3.76 20.63 -36.91
N ARG A 40 -2.60 21.26 -36.67
CA ARG A 40 -1.70 21.75 -37.73
C ARG A 40 -1.14 20.61 -38.57
N TYR A 41 -0.74 19.51 -37.94
CA TYR A 41 -0.26 18.30 -38.62
C TYR A 41 -1.23 17.79 -39.69
N LYS A 42 -2.54 17.81 -39.40
CA LYS A 42 -3.58 17.39 -40.35
C LYS A 42 -3.76 18.34 -41.55
N ARG A 43 -3.31 19.59 -41.44
CA ARG A 43 -3.47 20.64 -42.47
C ARG A 43 -2.17 20.96 -43.21
N SER A 44 -1.05 20.45 -42.74
CA SER A 44 0.29 20.74 -43.24
C SER A 44 0.69 19.86 -44.42
N ASN A 45 1.59 20.38 -45.25
CA ASN A 45 2.23 19.64 -46.35
C ASN A 45 3.27 18.64 -45.82
N GLU A 46 3.73 17.68 -46.63
CA GLU A 46 4.63 16.60 -46.18
C GLU A 46 5.94 17.09 -45.53
N ILE A 47 6.52 18.18 -46.05
CA ILE A 47 7.74 18.79 -45.47
C ILE A 47 7.44 19.41 -44.10
N GLU A 48 6.32 20.10 -43.96
CA GLU A 48 5.91 20.72 -42.70
C GLU A 48 5.50 19.69 -41.64
N LYS A 49 4.93 18.55 -42.06
CA LYS A 49 4.55 17.45 -41.16
C LYS A 49 5.75 16.93 -40.38
N LEU A 50 6.93 16.83 -41.02
CA LEU A 50 8.16 16.44 -40.34
C LEU A 50 8.52 17.42 -39.20
N GLY A 51 8.48 18.72 -39.48
CA GLY A 51 8.74 19.75 -38.46
C GLY A 51 7.72 19.75 -37.33
N VAL A 52 6.43 19.59 -37.65
CA VAL A 52 5.36 19.50 -36.66
C VAL A 52 5.50 18.24 -35.80
N ALA A 53 5.89 17.11 -36.39
CA ALA A 53 6.14 15.87 -35.65
C ALA A 53 7.26 16.03 -34.62
N CYS A 54 8.41 16.60 -35.00
CA CYS A 54 9.50 16.87 -34.06
C CYS A 54 9.07 17.78 -32.90
N LEU A 55 8.25 18.81 -33.18
CA LEU A 55 7.71 19.70 -32.14
C LEU A 55 6.77 18.96 -31.19
N THR A 56 5.92 18.06 -31.71
CA THR A 56 5.04 17.23 -30.89
C THR A 56 5.80 16.27 -29.98
N GLU A 57 6.83 15.60 -30.50
CA GLU A 57 7.63 14.66 -29.73
C GLU A 57 8.29 15.35 -28.53
N ARG A 58 8.88 16.54 -28.76
CA ARG A 58 9.48 17.34 -27.70
C ARG A 58 8.47 17.68 -26.59
N ILE A 59 7.25 18.08 -26.94
CA ILE A 59 6.20 18.42 -25.96
C ILE A 59 5.74 17.17 -25.21
N ILE A 60 5.55 16.05 -25.91
CA ILE A 60 5.16 14.77 -25.30
C ILE A 60 6.23 14.32 -24.30
N ASP A 61 7.51 14.45 -24.64
CA ASP A 61 8.61 14.08 -23.76
C ASP A 61 8.69 14.97 -22.52
N GLU A 62 8.49 16.28 -22.66
CA GLU A 62 8.39 17.19 -21.51
C GLU A 62 7.21 16.81 -20.59
N LEU A 63 6.04 16.52 -21.16
CA LEU A 63 4.86 16.06 -20.42
C LEU A 63 5.10 14.73 -19.72
N ARG A 64 5.78 13.77 -20.36
CA ARG A 64 6.14 12.48 -19.76
C ARG A 64 7.11 12.66 -18.59
N ARG A 65 8.16 13.47 -18.76
CA ARG A 65 9.16 13.76 -17.72
C ARG A 65 8.51 14.40 -16.49
N THR A 66 7.69 15.43 -16.71
CA THR A 66 6.97 16.12 -15.63
C THR A 66 6.00 15.20 -14.90
N ARG A 67 5.18 14.43 -15.64
CA ARG A 67 4.25 13.45 -15.05
C ARG A 67 4.96 12.38 -14.22
N ARG A 68 6.07 11.82 -14.72
CA ARG A 68 6.88 10.84 -13.97
C ARG A 68 7.41 11.43 -12.66
N ALA A 69 7.93 12.66 -12.69
CA ALA A 69 8.41 13.33 -11.49
C ALA A 69 7.29 13.54 -10.45
N GLU A 70 6.09 13.93 -10.90
CA GLU A 70 4.92 14.07 -10.02
C GLU A 70 4.45 12.73 -9.46
N GLN A 71 4.40 11.70 -10.29
CA GLN A 71 4.02 10.34 -9.87
C GLN A 71 5.01 9.80 -8.82
N LEU A 72 6.32 9.99 -9.03
CA LEU A 72 7.35 9.60 -8.06
C LEU A 72 7.16 10.34 -6.73
N LYS A 73 6.95 11.66 -6.76
CA LYS A 73 6.70 12.46 -5.56
C LYS A 73 5.46 11.97 -4.81
N ASN A 74 4.36 11.74 -5.53
CA ASN A 74 3.11 11.27 -4.94
C ASN A 74 3.25 9.85 -4.38
N SER A 75 3.97 8.97 -5.09
CA SER A 75 4.29 7.62 -4.62
C SER A 75 5.11 7.64 -3.34
N ASN A 76 6.18 8.44 -3.29
CA ASN A 76 7.01 8.60 -2.10
C ASN A 76 6.22 9.16 -0.92
N LYS A 77 5.34 10.16 -1.16
CA LYS A 77 4.44 10.70 -0.14
C LYS A 77 3.46 9.65 0.39
N LYS A 78 2.87 8.83 -0.49
CA LYS A 78 1.99 7.73 -0.11
C LYS A 78 2.74 6.68 0.71
N LYS A 79 3.93 6.24 0.29
CA LYS A 79 4.79 5.31 1.03
C LYS A 79 5.15 5.84 2.42
N ALA A 80 5.55 7.12 2.51
CA ALA A 80 5.86 7.75 3.79
C ALA A 80 4.63 7.81 4.72
N LYS A 81 3.45 8.16 4.18
CA LYS A 81 2.20 8.13 4.94
C LYS A 81 1.85 6.72 5.42
N ASN A 82 2.00 5.71 4.57
CA ASN A 82 1.73 4.32 4.94
C ASN A 82 2.66 3.84 6.06
N ARG A 83 3.97 4.12 5.95
CA ARG A 83 4.93 3.83 7.02
C ARG A 83 4.59 4.53 8.34
N ALA A 84 4.26 5.82 8.27
CA ALA A 84 3.88 6.58 9.47
C ALA A 84 2.60 6.03 10.11
N ASN A 85 1.62 5.61 9.31
CA ASN A 85 0.39 4.99 9.81
C ASN A 85 0.66 3.64 10.48
N PHE A 86 1.50 2.80 9.88
CA PHE A 86 1.90 1.52 10.47
C PHE A 86 2.63 1.72 11.79
N ILE A 87 3.63 2.61 11.85
CA ILE A 87 4.38 2.90 13.08
C ILE A 87 3.46 3.46 14.19
N LYS A 88 2.50 4.32 13.82
CA LYS A 88 1.56 4.91 14.77
C LYS A 88 0.60 3.88 15.38
N ASN A 89 0.05 2.99 14.57
CA ASN A 89 -0.85 1.93 15.04
C ASN A 89 -0.80 0.72 14.08
N PRO A 90 0.05 -0.27 14.39
CA PRO A 90 0.22 -1.45 13.54
C PRO A 90 -1.07 -2.24 13.36
N HIS A 91 -1.83 -2.48 14.45
CA HIS A 91 -3.05 -3.28 14.42
C HIS A 91 -4.15 -2.68 13.55
N ASN A 92 -4.39 -1.36 13.67
CA ASN A 92 -5.40 -0.72 12.83
C ASN A 92 -4.95 -0.65 11.37
N TYR A 93 -3.63 -0.46 11.13
CA TYR A 93 -3.10 -0.50 9.77
C TYR A 93 -3.26 -1.89 9.14
N THR A 94 -2.94 -2.97 9.85
CA THR A 94 -3.09 -4.34 9.35
C THR A 94 -4.56 -4.70 9.15
N LYS A 95 -5.47 -4.28 10.03
CA LYS A 95 -6.93 -4.40 9.82
C LYS A 95 -7.39 -3.74 8.51
N THR A 96 -6.83 -2.58 8.14
CA THR A 96 -7.17 -1.97 6.84
C THR A 96 -6.52 -2.68 5.65
N LEU A 97 -5.33 -3.27 5.84
CA LEU A 97 -4.56 -3.91 4.76
C LEU A 97 -5.09 -5.31 4.41
N LEU A 98 -5.42 -6.11 5.43
CA LEU A 98 -5.90 -7.49 5.28
C LEU A 98 -7.39 -7.57 4.92
N GLY A 99 -8.06 -6.41 4.78
CA GLY A 99 -9.50 -6.29 4.72
C GLY A 99 -10.09 -6.26 6.14
N GLY A 100 -11.29 -5.67 6.26
CA GLY A 100 -12.03 -5.69 7.52
C GLY A 100 -12.22 -7.13 8.03
N GLU A 101 -12.64 -7.26 9.29
CA GLU A 101 -13.04 -8.56 9.83
C GLU A 101 -13.99 -9.23 8.84
N ARG A 102 -13.64 -10.43 8.37
CA ARG A 102 -14.51 -11.20 7.48
C ARG A 102 -15.74 -11.55 8.32
N THR A 103 -16.76 -10.72 8.27
CA THR A 103 -18.04 -11.00 8.91
C THR A 103 -18.71 -12.09 8.08
N GLY A 104 -18.42 -13.34 8.44
CA GLY A 104 -19.19 -14.49 7.97
C GLY A 104 -20.35 -14.70 8.93
N HIS A 105 -21.57 -14.78 8.40
CA HIS A 105 -22.67 -15.36 9.16
C HIS A 105 -22.55 -16.87 9.03
N LEU A 106 -22.38 -17.57 10.16
CA LEU A 106 -22.43 -19.02 10.13
C LEU A 106 -23.89 -19.42 9.84
N HIS A 107 -24.10 -20.19 8.79
CA HIS A 107 -25.46 -20.68 8.45
C HIS A 107 -26.00 -21.65 9.50
N PHE A 108 -25.10 -22.33 10.21
CA PHE A 108 -25.42 -23.31 11.23
C PHE A 108 -25.49 -22.66 12.61
N SER A 109 -26.35 -23.21 13.47
CA SER A 109 -26.40 -22.80 14.87
C SER A 109 -25.12 -23.23 15.60
N LYS A 110 -24.88 -22.65 16.79
CA LYS A 110 -23.71 -23.01 17.60
C LYS A 110 -23.76 -24.49 18.00
N GLU A 111 -24.95 -24.98 18.32
CA GLU A 111 -25.21 -26.35 18.76
C GLU A 111 -24.91 -27.34 17.63
N GLU A 112 -25.30 -27.04 16.39
CA GLU A 112 -25.00 -27.88 15.21
C GLU A 112 -23.49 -28.02 14.98
N VAL A 113 -22.74 -26.93 15.17
CA VAL A 113 -21.28 -26.92 15.01
C VAL A 113 -20.60 -27.72 16.12
N GLU A 114 -21.04 -27.52 17.36
CA GLU A 114 -20.50 -28.24 18.52
C GLU A 114 -20.76 -29.75 18.39
N GLN A 115 -21.94 -30.13 17.92
CA GLN A 115 -22.30 -31.52 17.64
C GLN A 115 -21.41 -32.11 16.53
N TYR A 116 -21.25 -31.41 15.41
CA TYR A 116 -20.40 -31.86 14.32
C TYR A 116 -18.95 -32.05 14.76
N LEU A 117 -18.41 -31.10 15.53
CA LEU A 117 -17.06 -31.18 16.08
C LEU A 117 -16.92 -32.35 17.04
N TYR A 118 -17.91 -32.54 17.92
CA TYR A 118 -17.94 -33.68 18.82
C TYR A 118 -17.93 -35.00 18.03
N GLU A 119 -18.73 -35.14 16.98
CA GLU A 119 -18.78 -36.36 16.17
C GLU A 119 -17.49 -36.61 15.37
N THR A 120 -16.86 -35.57 14.82
CA THR A 120 -15.66 -35.71 13.97
C THR A 120 -14.37 -35.85 14.76
N THR A 121 -14.25 -35.18 15.91
CA THR A 121 -12.98 -35.08 16.65
C THR A 121 -13.02 -35.68 18.05
N SER A 122 -14.20 -35.96 18.62
CA SER A 122 -14.27 -36.59 19.93
C SER A 122 -13.94 -38.07 19.81
N HIS A 123 -12.90 -38.51 20.54
CA HIS A 123 -12.63 -39.92 20.72
C HIS A 123 -13.73 -40.56 21.59
N LYS A 124 -14.17 -41.76 21.22
CA LYS A 124 -15.24 -42.52 21.90
C LYS A 124 -14.97 -42.75 23.39
N GLU A 125 -13.71 -42.70 23.81
CA GLU A 125 -13.27 -42.96 25.17
C GLU A 125 -12.92 -41.67 25.94
N ARG A 126 -13.19 -40.50 25.37
CA ARG A 126 -12.86 -39.20 25.98
C ARG A 126 -13.49 -39.00 27.37
N GLU A 127 -14.71 -39.48 27.56
CA GLU A 127 -15.43 -39.37 28.83
C GLU A 127 -15.13 -40.53 29.79
N ILE A 128 -14.35 -41.52 29.35
CA ILE A 128 -13.93 -42.61 30.21
C ILE A 128 -12.75 -42.11 31.05
N PRO A 129 -12.87 -42.06 32.38
CA PRO A 129 -11.75 -41.68 33.21
C PRO A 129 -10.60 -42.65 32.98
N LEU A 130 -9.43 -42.10 32.64
CA LEU A 130 -8.18 -42.85 32.62
C LEU A 130 -8.03 -43.48 34.01
N GLY A 131 -7.99 -44.81 34.06
CA GLY A 131 -7.86 -45.57 35.30
C GLY A 131 -6.52 -45.29 36.00
N TYR A 132 -6.19 -46.11 37.00
CA TYR A 132 -4.88 -45.99 37.64
C TYR A 132 -3.78 -46.42 36.65
N TYR A 133 -3.04 -45.45 36.12
CA TYR A 133 -1.80 -45.69 35.40
C TYR A 133 -0.64 -45.55 36.38
N PRO A 134 0.22 -46.58 36.53
CA PRO A 134 1.43 -46.44 37.34
C PRO A 134 2.26 -45.31 36.74
N ARG A 135 2.86 -44.50 37.63
CA ARG A 135 3.75 -43.41 37.21
C ARG A 135 4.93 -44.04 36.46
N VAL A 136 5.06 -43.74 35.18
CA VAL A 136 6.26 -44.09 34.41
C VAL A 136 7.41 -43.34 35.08
N GLU A 137 8.40 -44.06 35.57
CA GLU A 137 9.63 -43.44 36.04
C GLU A 137 10.33 -42.83 34.82
N GLU A 138 10.65 -41.54 34.90
CA GLU A 138 11.37 -40.86 33.82
C GLU A 138 12.78 -41.46 33.75
N GLU A 139 13.03 -42.29 32.74
CA GLU A 139 14.39 -42.69 32.39
C GLU A 139 15.15 -41.43 31.95
N GLN A 140 16.31 -41.18 32.57
CA GLN A 140 17.14 -40.07 32.12
C GLN A 140 17.54 -40.30 30.66
N PRO A 141 17.46 -39.27 29.80
CA PRO A 141 17.84 -39.42 28.42
C PRO A 141 19.30 -39.88 28.34
N THR A 142 19.56 -40.94 27.59
CA THR A 142 20.91 -41.50 27.40
C THR A 142 21.89 -40.51 26.77
N ILE A 143 21.36 -39.48 26.11
CA ILE A 143 22.14 -38.47 25.39
C ILE A 143 21.72 -37.09 25.91
N ASP A 144 22.70 -36.34 26.40
CA ASP A 144 22.50 -34.97 26.83
C ASP A 144 22.10 -34.07 25.65
N PHE A 145 21.19 -33.12 25.91
CA PHE A 145 20.78 -32.15 24.90
C PHE A 145 21.95 -31.25 24.49
N GLU A 146 22.37 -31.32 23.22
CA GLU A 146 23.44 -30.49 22.68
C GLU A 146 23.01 -29.02 22.66
N THR A 147 23.56 -28.22 23.58
CA THR A 147 23.29 -26.77 23.70
C THR A 147 24.11 -25.90 22.75
N LYS A 148 24.87 -26.51 21.85
CA LYS A 148 25.69 -25.76 20.88
C LYS A 148 24.81 -25.32 19.72
N GLU A 149 24.90 -24.04 19.35
CA GLU A 149 24.24 -23.54 18.15
C GLU A 149 24.87 -24.20 16.90
N PRO A 150 24.04 -24.63 15.93
CA PRO A 150 24.54 -25.18 14.67
C PRO A 150 25.31 -24.10 13.89
N THR A 151 26.49 -24.47 13.38
CA THR A 151 27.40 -23.58 12.63
C THR A 151 26.97 -23.38 11.19
#